data_AF-A0A060R8H7-F1
#
_entry.id   AF-A0A060R8H7-F1
#
_cell.length_a   1.000
_cell.length_b   1.000
_cell.length_c   1.000
_cell.angle_alpha   90.00
_cell.angle_beta   90.00
_cell.angle_gamma   90.00
#
_symmetry.space_group_name_H-M   'P 1'
#
loop_
_entity.id
_entity.type
_entity.pdbx_description
1 polymer ?
#
loop_
_entity_poly.entity_id
_entity_poly.type
_entity_poly.pdbx_seq_one_letter_code
_entity_poly.pdbx_strand_id
1 'polypeptide(L)'
;MKTTSKVNYDNFLADFNLYLCEWFAERDAAQFNHISNGMIFTAKTIDFDLYIRLWEHSGGMGLPDGTVIIARAVFSKDEHRNFENLLYFLKMYAPLYGFTNIAIEFPPINSVGDLSRYGFAASDNSLASKWHYTTFESLQVPSKM
;
A
#
# COMPACT_ATOMS: atom_id res chain seq x y z
N MET A 1 -14.83 21.57 12.46
CA MET A 1 -13.92 20.55 13.04
C MET A 1 -14.40 19.21 12.50
N LYS A 2 -13.76 18.67 11.45
CA LYS A 2 -14.13 17.36 10.92
C LYS A 2 -13.59 16.32 11.90
N THR A 3 -14.49 15.65 12.63
CA THR A 3 -14.17 14.45 13.38
C THR A 3 -13.75 13.38 12.36
N THR A 4 -12.46 13.24 12.12
CA THR A 4 -11.89 12.08 11.45
C THR A 4 -12.25 10.88 12.32
N SER A 5 -13.17 10.03 11.83
CA SER A 5 -13.36 8.72 12.44
C SER A 5 -11.99 8.05 12.49
N LYS A 6 -11.50 7.76 13.70
CA LYS A 6 -10.23 7.07 13.91
C LYS A 6 -10.21 5.84 13.00
N VAL A 7 -9.18 5.72 12.17
CA VAL A 7 -9.02 4.57 11.27
C VAL A 7 -9.15 3.30 12.11
N ASN A 8 -10.07 2.42 11.72
CA ASN A 8 -10.21 1.13 12.40
C ASN A 8 -9.15 0.18 11.86
N TYR A 9 -7.97 0.27 12.45
CA TYR A 9 -6.83 -0.54 12.11
C TYR A 9 -7.07 -2.03 12.29
N ASP A 10 -7.76 -2.44 13.35
CA ASP A 10 -8.03 -3.86 13.61
C ASP A 10 -8.87 -4.49 12.49
N ASN A 11 -9.84 -3.75 11.96
CA ASN A 11 -10.62 -4.22 10.81
C ASN A 11 -9.78 -4.26 9.52
N PHE A 12 -8.94 -3.24 9.28
CA PHE A 12 -8.03 -3.26 8.13
C PHE A 12 -7.02 -4.42 8.23
N LEU A 13 -6.55 -4.76 9.44
CA LEU A 13 -5.71 -5.95 9.69
C LEU A 13 -6.43 -7.22 9.29
N ALA A 14 -7.69 -7.35 9.71
CA ALA A 14 -8.49 -8.53 9.46
C ALA A 14 -8.69 -8.74 7.95
N ASP A 15 -9.06 -7.67 7.23
CA ASP A 15 -9.18 -7.71 5.76
C ASP A 15 -7.85 -8.03 5.09
N PHE A 16 -6.74 -7.48 5.60
CA PHE A 16 -5.41 -7.76 5.05
C PHE A 16 -4.98 -9.22 5.29
N ASN A 17 -5.18 -9.74 6.50
CA ASN A 17 -4.90 -11.14 6.81
C ASN A 17 -5.79 -12.08 5.99
N LEU A 18 -7.04 -11.70 5.71
CA LEU A 18 -7.89 -12.43 4.80
C LEU A 18 -7.32 -12.45 3.38
N TYR A 19 -6.85 -11.29 2.86
CA TYR A 19 -6.13 -11.23 1.59
C TYR A 19 -4.91 -12.17 1.56
N LEU A 20 -4.06 -12.14 2.60
CA LEU A 20 -2.90 -13.04 2.67
C LEU A 20 -3.33 -14.52 2.69
N CYS A 21 -4.39 -14.85 3.42
CA CYS A 21 -4.92 -16.20 3.49
C CYS A 21 -5.48 -16.68 2.15
N GLU A 22 -6.20 -15.82 1.42
CA GLU A 22 -6.80 -16.17 0.12
C GLU A 22 -5.75 -16.37 -0.97
N TRP A 23 -4.73 -15.51 -1.02
CA TRP A 23 -3.78 -15.47 -2.13
C TRP A 23 -2.49 -16.25 -1.88
N PHE A 24 -2.13 -16.47 -0.61
CA PHE A 24 -0.87 -17.12 -0.25
C PHE A 24 -1.05 -18.27 0.77
N ALA A 25 -2.29 -18.56 1.20
CA ALA A 25 -2.58 -19.53 2.27
C ALA A 25 -1.90 -19.20 3.62
N GLU A 26 -1.52 -17.94 3.83
CA GLU A 26 -0.83 -17.45 5.02
C GLU A 26 -1.84 -16.83 5.99
N ARG A 27 -1.93 -17.38 7.20
CA ARG A 27 -2.85 -16.92 8.24
C ARG A 27 -2.10 -16.09 9.27
N ASP A 28 -2.68 -14.95 9.64
CA ASP A 28 -2.18 -14.06 10.69
C ASP A 28 -0.69 -13.69 10.54
N ALA A 29 -0.21 -13.64 9.29
CA ALA A 29 1.19 -13.33 8.96
C ALA A 29 1.52 -11.83 9.06
N ALA A 30 0.49 -10.98 9.17
CA ALA A 30 0.62 -9.55 9.32
C ALA A 30 0.94 -9.12 10.76
N GLN A 31 1.85 -8.16 10.88
CA GLN A 31 2.16 -7.47 12.13
C GLN A 31 1.96 -5.97 11.99
N PHE A 32 1.48 -5.34 13.06
CA PHE A 32 1.28 -3.90 13.14
C PHE A 32 2.14 -3.24 14.19
N ASN A 33 2.68 -2.08 13.83
CA ASN A 33 3.41 -1.21 14.74
C ASN A 33 2.92 0.23 14.55
N HIS A 34 2.37 0.83 15.61
CA HIS A 34 2.05 2.26 15.61
C HIS A 34 3.31 3.11 15.56
N ILE A 35 3.25 4.19 14.79
CA ILE A 35 4.29 5.20 14.70
C ILE A 35 3.69 6.60 14.82
N SER A 36 4.54 7.62 14.95
CA SER A 36 4.08 9.01 15.12
C SER A 36 3.17 9.52 14.01
N ASN A 37 3.33 9.00 12.78
CA ASN A 37 2.65 9.50 11.58
C ASN A 37 1.54 8.55 11.08
N GLY A 38 1.20 7.52 11.87
CA GLY A 38 0.20 6.52 11.53
C GLY A 38 0.62 5.12 11.96
N MET A 39 0.64 4.16 11.04
CA MET A 39 0.93 2.76 11.36
C MET A 39 1.78 2.08 10.30
N ILE A 40 2.58 1.10 10.71
CA ILE A 40 3.36 0.24 9.83
C ILE A 40 2.75 -1.15 9.83
N PHE A 41 2.61 -1.69 8.63
CA PHE A 41 2.27 -3.06 8.33
C PHE A 41 3.52 -3.79 7.81
N THR A 42 3.80 -4.97 8.38
CA THR A 42 4.82 -5.88 7.86
C THR A 42 4.29 -7.30 7.80
N ALA A 43 4.52 -7.97 6.67
CA ALA A 43 4.28 -9.41 6.54
C ALA A 43 5.39 -10.02 5.71
N LYS A 44 6.00 -11.09 6.21
CA LYS A 44 7.16 -11.70 5.57
C LYS A 44 7.12 -13.21 5.71
N THR A 45 7.24 -13.89 4.58
CA THR A 45 7.32 -15.34 4.46
C THR A 45 8.40 -15.70 3.43
N ILE A 46 8.48 -16.97 3.04
CA ILE A 46 9.33 -17.37 1.91
C ILE A 46 8.75 -16.91 0.57
N ASP A 47 7.44 -16.67 0.49
CA ASP A 47 6.74 -16.32 -0.74
C ASP A 47 6.62 -14.81 -0.97
N PHE A 48 6.70 -13.99 0.09
CA PHE A 48 6.67 -12.53 -0.03
C PHE A 48 7.39 -11.79 1.11
N ASP A 49 7.78 -10.55 0.85
CA ASP A 49 8.26 -9.57 1.83
C ASP A 49 7.54 -8.24 1.59
N LEU A 50 6.54 -7.94 2.43
CA LEU A 50 5.70 -6.77 2.36
C LEU A 50 6.00 -5.80 3.51
N TYR A 51 6.23 -4.54 3.17
CA TYR A 51 6.35 -3.43 4.12
C TYR A 51 5.49 -2.27 3.62
N ILE A 52 4.40 -2.00 4.33
CA ILE A 52 3.40 -0.99 3.95
C ILE A 52 3.25 0.01 5.11
N ARG A 53 3.17 1.30 4.81
CA ARG A 53 2.90 2.34 5.82
C ARG A 53 1.53 2.94 5.56
N LEU A 54 0.76 3.11 6.62
CA LEU A 54 -0.50 3.83 6.64
C LEU A 54 -0.20 5.22 7.17
N TRP A 55 -0.08 6.19 6.26
CA TRP A 55 0.35 7.56 6.54
C TRP A 55 -0.88 8.43 6.81
N GLU A 56 -1.22 8.61 8.08
CA GLU A 56 -2.38 9.41 8.50
C GLU A 56 -2.06 10.88 8.59
N HIS A 57 -0.89 11.22 9.15
CA HIS A 57 -0.54 12.60 9.44
C HIS A 57 0.89 12.92 9.02
N SER A 58 0.99 13.80 8.02
CA SER A 58 2.23 14.29 7.43
C SER A 58 2.84 15.46 8.21
N GLY A 59 2.08 16.13 9.07
CA GLY A 59 2.47 17.42 9.63
C GLY A 59 2.71 18.50 8.58
N GLY A 60 2.18 18.33 7.36
CA GLY A 60 2.40 19.20 6.20
C GLY A 60 3.68 18.90 5.41
N MET A 61 4.37 17.81 5.68
CA MET A 61 5.65 17.45 5.04
C MET A 61 5.53 16.14 4.23
N GLY A 62 5.94 16.16 2.97
CA GLY A 62 5.99 14.97 2.12
C GLY A 62 4.66 14.63 1.45
N LEU A 63 4.19 13.38 1.61
CA LEU A 63 2.95 12.89 1.01
C LEU A 63 1.72 13.42 1.74
N PRO A 64 0.57 13.58 1.05
CA PRO A 64 -0.68 13.99 1.69
C PRO A 64 -1.12 13.06 2.82
N ASP A 65 -1.83 13.60 3.81
CA ASP A 65 -2.53 12.82 4.84
C ASP A 65 -3.48 11.80 4.19
N GLY A 66 -3.61 10.61 4.80
CA GLY A 66 -4.42 9.52 4.25
C GLY A 66 -3.79 8.79 3.06
N THR A 67 -2.46 8.69 3.02
CA THR A 67 -1.73 7.96 1.97
C THR A 67 -1.34 6.55 2.43
N VAL A 68 -1.67 5.53 1.65
CA VAL A 68 -1.08 4.18 1.80
C VAL A 68 0.23 4.12 1.03
N ILE A 69 1.26 3.61 1.66
CA ILE A 69 2.62 3.62 1.15
C ILE A 69 3.11 2.19 1.01
N ILE A 70 3.41 1.75 -0.20
CA ILE A 70 4.12 0.49 -0.44
C ILE A 70 5.60 0.80 -0.43
N ALA A 71 6.29 0.51 0.68
CA ALA A 71 7.75 0.70 0.75
C ALA A 71 8.53 -0.56 0.34
N ARG A 72 7.89 -1.73 0.42
CA ARG A 72 8.43 -2.99 -0.11
C ARG A 72 7.28 -3.92 -0.49
N ALA A 73 7.37 -4.51 -1.67
CA ALA A 73 6.47 -5.55 -2.15
C ALA A 73 7.27 -6.53 -3.02
N VAL A 74 7.95 -7.48 -2.37
CA VAL A 74 8.71 -8.53 -3.04
C VAL A 74 7.90 -9.81 -3.04
N PHE A 75 7.84 -10.50 -4.17
CA PHE A 75 7.16 -11.78 -4.32
C PHE A 75 8.11 -12.81 -4.95
N SER A 76 8.09 -14.04 -4.44
CA SER A 76 8.97 -15.13 -4.90
C SER A 76 8.56 -15.68 -6.27
N LYS A 77 7.27 -15.59 -6.61
CA LYS A 77 6.63 -16.11 -7.81
C LYS A 77 5.61 -15.11 -8.35
N ASP A 78 5.36 -15.16 -9.65
CA ASP A 78 4.33 -14.39 -10.35
C ASP A 78 4.27 -12.90 -9.92
N GLU A 79 5.45 -12.27 -9.78
CA GLU A 79 5.62 -10.96 -9.13
C GLU A 79 4.67 -9.88 -9.67
N HIS A 80 4.51 -9.80 -11.00
CA HIS A 80 3.58 -8.86 -11.62
C HIS A 80 2.12 -9.11 -11.22
N ARG A 81 1.66 -10.37 -11.26
CA ARG A 81 0.28 -10.73 -10.91
C ARG A 81 0.02 -10.50 -9.43
N ASN A 82 0.96 -10.89 -8.58
CA ASN A 82 0.83 -10.71 -7.13
C ASN A 82 0.86 -9.24 -6.73
N PHE A 83 1.66 -8.43 -7.42
CA PHE A 83 1.63 -6.98 -7.25
C PHE A 83 0.31 -6.37 -7.71
N GLU A 84 -0.25 -6.78 -8.86
CA GLU A 84 -1.57 -6.34 -9.31
C GLU A 84 -2.68 -6.74 -8.32
N ASN A 85 -2.61 -7.94 -7.75
CA ASN A 85 -3.53 -8.38 -6.70
C ASN A 85 -3.42 -7.51 -5.44
N LEU A 86 -2.19 -7.15 -5.03
CA LEU A 86 -1.97 -6.23 -3.90
C LEU A 86 -2.55 -4.85 -4.18
N LEU A 87 -2.29 -4.28 -5.36
CA LEU A 87 -2.85 -3.00 -5.77
C LEU A 87 -4.38 -3.05 -5.82
N TYR A 88 -4.96 -4.13 -6.34
CA TYR A 88 -6.41 -4.33 -6.39
C TYR A 88 -7.01 -4.38 -4.98
N PHE A 89 -6.42 -5.16 -4.08
CA PHE A 89 -6.84 -5.19 -2.67
C PHE A 89 -6.80 -3.78 -2.06
N LEU A 90 -5.67 -3.08 -2.15
CA LEU A 90 -5.53 -1.75 -1.57
C LEU A 90 -6.54 -0.76 -2.16
N LYS A 91 -6.77 -0.81 -3.48
CA LYS A 91 -7.77 0.02 -4.16
C LYS A 91 -9.18 -0.19 -3.63
N MET A 92 -9.55 -1.44 -3.35
CA MET A 92 -10.90 -1.78 -2.91
C MET A 92 -11.12 -1.50 -1.42
N TYR A 93 -10.12 -1.79 -0.58
CA TYR A 93 -10.30 -1.78 0.87
C TYR A 93 -9.80 -0.50 1.52
N ALA A 94 -8.64 0.04 1.15
CA ALA A 94 -8.09 1.20 1.86
C ALA A 94 -9.02 2.45 1.88
N PRO A 95 -9.79 2.75 0.82
CA PRO A 95 -10.79 3.83 0.87
C PRO A 95 -11.89 3.64 1.93
N LEU A 96 -12.28 2.39 2.24
CA LEU A 96 -13.26 2.09 3.29
C LEU A 96 -12.76 2.51 4.67
N TYR A 97 -11.45 2.64 4.84
CA TYR A 97 -10.77 3.02 6.07
C TYR A 97 -10.28 4.48 6.06
N GLY A 98 -10.68 5.27 5.06
CA GLY A 98 -10.40 6.71 5.00
C GLY A 98 -9.09 7.09 4.29
N PHE A 99 -8.38 6.14 3.69
CA PHE A 99 -7.22 6.46 2.85
C PHE A 99 -7.65 6.83 1.44
N THR A 100 -7.20 7.96 0.92
CA THR A 100 -7.58 8.43 -0.41
C THR A 100 -6.48 8.27 -1.45
N ASN A 101 -5.25 8.07 -0.99
CA ASN A 101 -4.09 8.09 -1.86
C ASN A 101 -3.20 6.87 -1.67
N ILE A 102 -2.40 6.59 -2.69
CA ILE A 102 -1.42 5.50 -2.68
C ILE A 102 -0.09 5.97 -3.25
N ALA A 103 1.00 5.55 -2.61
CA ALA A 103 2.35 5.82 -3.03
C ALA A 103 3.21 4.55 -2.99
N ILE A 104 4.28 4.58 -3.77
CA ILE A 104 5.28 3.53 -3.93
C ILE A 104 6.65 4.18 -3.68
N GLU A 105 7.43 3.67 -2.72
CA GLU A 105 8.80 4.13 -2.49
C GLU A 105 9.78 3.37 -3.40
N PHE A 106 10.59 4.08 -4.20
CA PHE A 106 11.41 3.46 -5.24
C PHE A 106 12.66 2.74 -4.72
N PRO A 107 12.98 1.52 -5.24
CA PRO A 107 12.08 0.59 -5.93
C PRO A 107 11.46 -0.38 -4.91
N PRO A 108 10.11 -0.47 -4.79
CA PRO A 108 9.52 -1.44 -3.87
C PRO A 108 9.39 -2.83 -4.50
N ILE A 109 9.61 -2.93 -5.82
CA ILE A 109 9.51 -4.15 -6.64
C ILE A 109 10.73 -4.14 -7.57
N ASN A 110 11.42 -5.27 -7.69
CA ASN A 110 12.67 -5.30 -8.46
C ASN A 110 12.44 -5.38 -9.97
N SER A 111 11.30 -5.91 -10.43
CA SER A 111 11.00 -6.13 -11.85
C SER A 111 10.05 -5.13 -12.50
N VAL A 112 9.35 -4.29 -11.73
CA VAL A 112 8.41 -3.30 -12.28
C VAL A 112 9.14 -1.98 -12.50
N GLY A 113 9.74 -1.84 -13.68
CA GLY A 113 10.43 -0.61 -14.09
C GLY A 113 9.50 0.53 -14.51
N ASP A 114 8.27 0.21 -14.93
CA ASP A 114 7.26 1.20 -15.35
C ASP A 114 5.97 1.07 -14.53
N LEU A 115 5.71 2.09 -13.73
CA LEU A 115 4.52 2.23 -12.87
C LEU A 115 3.42 3.08 -13.51
N SER A 116 3.69 3.72 -14.64
CA SER A 116 2.72 4.59 -15.33
C SER A 116 1.50 3.81 -15.82
N ARG A 117 1.68 2.53 -16.19
CA ARG A 117 0.59 1.60 -16.53
C ARG A 117 -0.43 1.39 -15.41
N TYR A 118 -0.03 1.64 -14.16
CA TYR A 118 -0.91 1.55 -13.00
C TYR A 118 -1.46 2.91 -12.57
N GLY A 119 -1.21 3.97 -13.35
CA GLY A 119 -1.67 5.33 -13.06
C GLY A 119 -0.82 6.10 -12.03
N PHE A 120 0.37 5.60 -11.70
CA PHE A 120 1.32 6.37 -10.88
C PHE A 120 2.05 7.41 -11.74
N ALA A 121 2.14 8.65 -11.24
CA ALA A 121 2.95 9.67 -11.86
C ALA A 121 4.46 9.35 -11.74
N ALA A 122 5.26 9.86 -12.68
CA ALA A 122 6.71 9.84 -12.58
C ALA A 122 7.17 10.70 -11.38
N SER A 123 8.24 10.27 -10.69
CA SER A 123 8.84 11.04 -9.60
C SER A 123 9.34 12.39 -10.13
N ASP A 124 8.90 13.51 -9.57
CA ASP A 124 9.56 14.79 -9.83
C ASP A 124 10.93 14.82 -9.12
N ASN A 125 11.97 15.36 -9.76
CA ASN A 125 13.36 15.32 -9.28
C ASN A 125 13.65 16.23 -8.06
N SER A 126 12.65 16.52 -7.22
CA SER A 126 12.86 17.22 -5.95
C SER A 126 13.34 16.25 -4.86
N LEU A 127 13.73 16.70 -3.67
CA LEU A 127 14.05 15.78 -2.55
C LEU A 127 12.83 14.92 -2.12
N ALA A 128 11.63 15.17 -2.69
CA ALA A 128 10.44 14.33 -2.63
C ALA A 128 10.39 13.21 -3.69
N SER A 129 11.39 13.11 -4.56
CA SER A 129 11.58 12.16 -5.69
C SER A 129 11.60 10.67 -5.36
N LYS A 130 11.46 10.26 -4.10
CA LYS A 130 11.48 8.84 -3.73
C LYS A 130 10.16 8.11 -4.03
N TRP A 131 9.11 8.85 -4.32
CA TRP A 131 7.75 8.34 -4.31
C TRP A 131 7.06 8.49 -5.66
N HIS A 132 6.50 7.39 -6.13
CA HIS A 132 5.49 7.40 -7.19
C HIS A 132 4.13 7.42 -6.54
N TYR A 133 3.31 8.43 -6.83
CA TYR A 133 2.08 8.70 -6.10
C TYR A 133 0.88 8.88 -7.05
N THR A 134 -0.30 8.46 -6.61
CA THR A 134 -1.58 8.71 -7.27
C THR A 134 -2.74 8.59 -6.26
N THR A 135 -3.96 8.86 -6.70
CA THR A 135 -5.18 8.61 -5.89
C THR A 135 -5.71 7.20 -6.15
N PHE A 136 -6.43 6.61 -5.20
CA PHE A 136 -7.07 5.31 -5.44
C PHE A 136 -8.11 5.36 -6.57
N GLU A 137 -8.74 6.52 -6.79
CA GLU A 137 -9.63 6.78 -7.92
C GLU A 137 -8.88 6.69 -9.27
N SER A 138 -7.69 7.27 -9.34
CA SER A 138 -6.86 7.31 -10.56
C SER A 138 -6.03 6.05 -10.78
N LEU A 139 -5.86 5.21 -9.75
CA LEU A 139 -5.11 3.96 -9.83
C LEU A 139 -5.72 3.01 -10.87
N GLN A 140 -4.93 2.61 -11.86
CA GLN A 140 -5.32 1.68 -12.92
C GLN A 140 -4.88 0.27 -12.51
N VAL A 141 -5.82 -0.60 -12.20
CA VAL A 141 -5.53 -2.01 -11.88
C VAL A 141 -6.49 -2.87 -12.69
N PRO A 142 -6.00 -3.91 -13.40
CA PRO A 142 -6.89 -4.84 -14.08
C PRO A 142 -7.91 -5.42 -13.10
N SER A 143 -9.16 -5.56 -13.55
CA SER A 143 -10.19 -6.28 -12.81
C SER A 143 -9.74 -7.73 -12.53
N LYS A 144 -10.19 -8.29 -11.41
CA LYS A 144 -9.88 -9.66 -10.97
C LYS A 144 -9.95 -10.66 -12.14
N MET A 145 -8.82 -11.31 -12.47
CA MET A 145 -8.75 -12.48 -13.36
C MET A 145 -9.10 -13.74 -12.60
#